data_AF-S3NCT7-F1
#
_entry.id   AF-S3NCT7-F1
#
_cell.length_a   1.000
_cell.length_b   1.000
_cell.length_c   1.000
_cell.angle_alpha   90.00
_cell.angle_beta   90.00
_cell.angle_gamma   90.00
#
_symmetry.space_group_name_H-M   'P 1'
#
loop_
_entity.id
_entity.type
_entity.pdbx_description
1 polymer ?
#
loop_
_entity_poly.entity_id
_entity_poly.type
_entity_poly.pdbx_seq_one_letter_code
_entity_poly.pdbx_strand_id
1 'polypeptide(L)'
;MYNFAGSLNIQFIIKCYLIFYGGEKLSKKRIFGLAFSSLLFSYTYAADNKLSDVAPYPKAAGNDNRNVIWLEKRTDEENLKVEIIATKKGIKDCNNTWYSGDLKEIDLQGWGYTYYKIEKITGPMSTRMGCLNGEKQTTDLAVNLGNKNSLSRYNSKLPIVIYAPKDVLVKLKIWKADETLNSAVSND
;
A
#
# COMPACT_ATOMS: atom_id res chain seq x y z
N MET A 1 -17.15 11.09 -6.66
CA MET A 1 -16.56 12.34 -7.22
C MET A 1 -16.32 13.21 -6.01
N TYR A 2 -15.12 13.27 -5.44
CA TYR A 2 -13.99 14.06 -5.95
C TYR A 2 -12.65 13.33 -5.71
N ASN A 3 -11.85 13.17 -6.77
CA ASN A 3 -10.45 12.78 -6.69
C ASN A 3 -9.62 14.03 -6.43
N PHE A 4 -8.84 14.05 -5.35
CA PHE A 4 -7.81 15.05 -5.12
C PHE A 4 -6.55 14.64 -5.89
N ALA A 5 -6.56 14.90 -7.20
CA ALA A 5 -5.34 14.93 -8.01
C ALA A 5 -4.74 16.33 -7.91
N GLY A 6 -3.94 16.56 -6.86
CA GLY A 6 -3.18 17.80 -6.68
C GLY A 6 -1.97 17.83 -7.59
N SER A 7 -2.18 18.05 -8.90
CA SER A 7 -1.14 18.56 -9.78
C SER A 7 -0.83 20.00 -9.36
N LEU A 8 0.21 20.17 -8.55
CA LEU A 8 0.78 21.49 -8.28
C LEU A 8 1.38 22.01 -9.58
N ASN A 9 0.60 22.87 -10.21
CA ASN A 9 0.81 23.46 -11.52
C ASN A 9 2.15 24.22 -11.52
N ILE A 10 3.08 23.82 -12.39
CA ILE A 10 4.43 24.43 -12.55
C ILE A 10 4.36 25.96 -12.76
N GLN A 11 3.25 26.46 -13.29
CA GLN A 11 2.94 27.89 -13.41
C GLN A 11 2.87 28.63 -12.06
N PHE A 12 2.44 27.99 -10.97
CA PHE A 12 2.31 28.63 -9.65
C PHE A 12 3.66 28.91 -8.99
N ILE A 13 4.63 27.99 -9.15
CA ILE A 13 5.97 28.14 -8.56
C ILE A 13 6.75 29.26 -9.28
N ILE A 14 6.63 29.36 -10.61
CA ILE A 14 7.26 30.43 -11.40
C ILE A 14 6.69 31.80 -11.02
N LYS A 15 5.39 31.88 -10.70
CA LYS A 15 4.75 33.14 -10.29
C LYS A 15 5.16 33.59 -8.89
N CYS A 16 5.33 32.67 -7.93
CA CYS A 16 5.89 33.00 -6.61
C CYS A 16 7.35 33.47 -6.70
N TYR A 17 8.15 32.89 -7.61
CA TYR A 17 9.55 33.29 -7.80
C TYR A 17 9.68 34.72 -8.37
N LEU A 18 8.80 35.09 -9.32
CA LEU A 18 8.82 36.43 -9.92
C LEU A 18 8.23 37.53 -9.01
N ILE A 19 7.31 37.20 -8.09
CA ILE A 19 6.74 38.18 -7.16
C ILE A 19 7.74 38.59 -6.07
N PHE A 20 8.67 37.70 -5.67
CA PHE A 20 9.67 38.01 -4.64
C PHE A 20 10.83 38.91 -5.12
N TYR A 21 11.08 39.01 -6.43
CA TYR A 21 12.16 39.86 -6.99
C TYR A 21 11.65 41.12 -7.71
N GLY A 22 10.34 41.35 -7.71
CA GLY A 22 9.69 42.45 -8.42
C GLY A 22 9.51 43.71 -7.58
N GLY A 23 10.58 44.27 -7.01
CA GLY A 23 10.54 45.64 -6.52
C GLY A 23 11.37 45.90 -5.27
N GLU A 24 12.63 46.32 -5.44
CA GLU A 24 13.22 47.37 -4.62
C GLU A 24 14.47 47.96 -5.31
N LYS A 25 14.63 49.27 -5.17
CA LYS A 25 15.48 50.14 -6.00
C LYS A 25 16.98 49.87 -5.81
N LEU A 26 17.72 49.93 -6.92
CA LEU A 26 19.18 50.02 -6.96
C LEU A 26 19.68 51.18 -6.07
N SER A 27 20.41 50.85 -5.01
CA SER A 27 21.38 51.75 -4.41
C SER A 27 22.64 50.98 -4.02
N LYS A 28 23.75 51.48 -4.55
CA LYS A 28 25.14 51.04 -4.42
C LYS A 28 25.48 50.52 -3.02
N LYS A 29 26.07 49.33 -2.93
CA LYS A 29 27.27 49.03 -2.11
C LYS A 29 27.75 47.58 -2.27
N ARG A 30 29.01 47.46 -2.71
CA ARG A 30 30.07 46.55 -2.24
C ARG A 30 29.82 45.03 -2.27
N ILE A 31 30.46 44.40 -3.26
CA ILE A 31 31.25 43.16 -3.21
C ILE A 31 31.26 42.48 -1.83
N PHE A 32 30.52 41.39 -1.68
CA PHE A 32 30.82 40.27 -0.79
C PHE A 32 30.00 39.04 -1.20
N GLY A 33 30.68 37.94 -1.55
CA GLY A 33 30.12 36.58 -1.52
C GLY A 33 29.33 36.09 -2.74
N LEU A 34 30.01 35.78 -3.85
CA LEU A 34 29.52 34.79 -4.81
C LEU A 34 29.75 33.38 -4.23
N ALA A 35 28.81 32.90 -3.42
CA ALA A 35 28.68 31.50 -3.05
C ALA A 35 27.22 31.07 -3.22
N PHE A 36 26.75 31.09 -4.46
CA PHE A 36 25.47 30.47 -4.85
C PHE A 36 25.78 29.08 -5.41
N SER A 37 26.28 28.17 -4.56
CA SER A 37 26.49 26.78 -4.95
C SER A 37 25.15 26.06 -4.84
N SER A 38 24.65 25.68 -6.01
CA SER A 38 23.40 25.02 -6.31
C SER A 38 23.04 23.88 -5.34
N LEU A 39 21.90 24.03 -4.64
CA LEU A 39 21.15 22.90 -4.12
C LEU A 39 20.60 22.11 -5.32
N LEU A 40 21.30 21.06 -5.74
CA LEU A 40 20.75 20.04 -6.61
C LEU A 40 19.76 19.22 -5.77
N PHE A 41 18.50 19.66 -5.78
CA PHE A 41 17.39 18.85 -5.27
C PHE A 41 17.24 17.66 -6.22
N SER A 42 17.78 16.51 -5.84
CA SER A 42 17.63 15.26 -6.57
C SER A 42 16.16 14.86 -6.55
N TYR A 43 15.39 15.28 -7.55
CA TYR A 43 14.04 14.79 -7.77
C TYR A 43 14.15 13.33 -8.20
N THR A 44 13.83 12.41 -7.29
CA THR A 44 13.61 11.01 -7.65
C THR A 44 12.28 10.93 -8.39
N TYR A 45 12.34 10.72 -9.70
CA TYR A 45 11.15 10.42 -10.50
C TYR A 45 10.67 9.01 -10.11
N ALA A 46 9.54 8.91 -9.41
CA ALA A 46 8.83 7.65 -9.29
C ALA A 46 8.25 7.30 -10.67
N ALA A 47 8.69 6.21 -11.27
CA ALA A 47 8.11 5.70 -12.50
C ALA A 47 6.64 5.31 -12.24
N ASP A 48 5.71 5.98 -12.91
CA ASP A 48 4.29 5.65 -12.85
C ASP A 48 4.01 4.41 -13.72
N ASN A 49 4.17 3.23 -13.12
CA ASN A 49 3.92 1.96 -13.80
C ASN A 49 2.41 1.78 -14.02
N LYS A 50 1.95 1.84 -15.27
CA LYS A 50 0.55 1.64 -15.63
C LYS A 50 0.24 0.15 -15.67
N LEU A 51 -0.83 -0.26 -14.97
CA LEU A 51 -1.27 -1.67 -14.94
C LEU A 51 -1.63 -2.21 -16.34
N SER A 52 -2.19 -1.36 -17.20
CA SER A 52 -2.62 -1.74 -18.56
C SER A 52 -1.49 -2.24 -19.44
N ASP A 53 -0.26 -1.81 -19.16
CA ASP A 53 0.92 -2.12 -19.97
C ASP A 53 1.49 -3.49 -19.60
N VAL A 54 1.13 -4.03 -18.42
CA VAL A 54 1.51 -5.37 -17.97
C VAL A 54 0.55 -6.42 -18.50
N ALA A 55 -0.75 -6.25 -18.25
CA ALA A 55 -1.78 -7.17 -18.69
C ALA A 55 -3.18 -6.51 -18.59
N PRO A 56 -4.18 -7.01 -19.36
CA PRO A 56 -5.55 -6.50 -19.36
C PRO A 56 -6.33 -7.01 -18.14
N TYR A 57 -5.91 -6.63 -16.94
CA TYR A 57 -6.68 -6.94 -15.72
C TYR A 57 -8.09 -6.33 -15.81
N PRO A 58 -9.15 -7.09 -15.48
CA PRO A 58 -10.53 -6.60 -15.53
C PRO A 58 -10.72 -5.30 -14.73
N LYS A 59 -11.64 -4.43 -15.16
CA LYS A 59 -12.04 -3.32 -14.29
C LYS A 59 -12.81 -3.85 -13.08
N ALA A 60 -12.70 -3.19 -11.93
CA ALA A 60 -13.51 -3.55 -10.77
C ALA A 60 -15.00 -3.41 -11.12
N ALA A 61 -15.80 -4.38 -10.67
CA ALA A 61 -17.24 -4.41 -10.90
C ALA A 61 -18.01 -4.14 -9.59
N GLY A 62 -19.20 -3.56 -9.71
CA GLY A 62 -20.10 -3.36 -8.58
C GLY A 62 -19.51 -2.46 -7.48
N ASN A 63 -19.46 -2.99 -6.26
CA ASN A 63 -18.97 -2.26 -5.08
C ASN A 63 -17.51 -2.59 -4.71
N ASP A 64 -16.77 -3.22 -5.61
CA ASP A 64 -15.36 -3.53 -5.40
C ASP A 64 -14.46 -2.38 -5.90
N ASN A 65 -13.30 -2.26 -5.30
CA ASN A 65 -12.17 -1.48 -5.77
C ASN A 65 -11.07 -2.43 -6.27
N ARG A 66 -10.34 -2.01 -7.30
CA ARG A 66 -9.12 -2.70 -7.78
C ARG A 66 -7.90 -2.04 -7.16
N ASN A 67 -7.29 -2.72 -6.20
CA ASN A 67 -6.04 -2.29 -5.56
C ASN A 67 -4.85 -2.87 -6.33
N VAL A 68 -3.84 -2.05 -6.59
CA VAL A 68 -2.63 -2.46 -7.32
C VAL A 68 -1.45 -2.08 -6.46
N ILE A 69 -0.59 -3.04 -6.16
CA ILE A 69 0.58 -2.82 -5.31
C ILE A 69 1.81 -3.26 -6.08
N TRP A 70 2.69 -2.28 -6.34
CA TRP A 70 3.99 -2.49 -6.96
C TRP A 70 5.01 -2.76 -5.87
N LEU A 71 5.72 -3.87 -5.99
CA LEU A 71 6.79 -4.22 -5.07
C LEU A 71 8.09 -3.56 -5.53
N GLU A 72 8.89 -3.12 -4.56
CA GLU A 72 10.23 -2.62 -4.84
C GLU A 72 11.14 -3.77 -5.26
N LYS A 73 12.04 -3.52 -6.20
CA LYS A 73 13.05 -4.53 -6.56
C LYS A 73 13.99 -4.78 -5.39
N ARG A 74 14.18 -6.05 -5.04
CA ARG A 74 15.15 -6.50 -4.01
C ARG A 74 16.15 -7.48 -4.62
N THR A 75 17.27 -7.66 -3.94
CA THR A 75 18.33 -8.59 -4.39
C THR A 75 18.09 -10.02 -3.92
N ASP A 76 17.44 -10.19 -2.77
CA ASP A 76 17.17 -11.46 -2.05
C ASP A 76 15.68 -11.84 -2.10
N GLU A 77 15.02 -11.65 -3.24
CA GLU A 77 13.56 -11.86 -3.39
C GLU A 77 13.12 -13.29 -3.06
N GLU A 78 13.99 -14.29 -3.29
CA GLU A 78 13.75 -15.70 -2.96
C GLU A 78 13.55 -15.95 -1.47
N ASN A 79 14.13 -15.11 -0.61
CA ASN A 79 13.99 -15.18 0.84
C ASN A 79 12.82 -14.33 1.36
N LEU A 80 12.10 -13.64 0.46
CA LEU A 80 10.98 -12.79 0.80
C LEU A 80 9.65 -13.43 0.42
N LYS A 81 8.64 -13.18 1.25
CA LYS A 81 7.25 -13.48 0.96
C LYS A 81 6.38 -12.26 1.22
N VAL A 82 5.22 -12.23 0.60
CA VAL A 82 4.21 -11.19 0.80
C VAL A 82 2.97 -11.82 1.37
N GLU A 83 2.44 -11.23 2.43
CA GLU A 83 1.15 -11.60 3.01
C GLU A 83 0.13 -10.48 2.76
N ILE A 84 -0.99 -10.84 2.16
CA ILE A 84 -2.12 -9.93 1.96
C ILE A 84 -2.86 -9.77 3.29
N ILE A 85 -2.89 -8.54 3.78
CA ILE A 85 -3.60 -8.15 4.99
C ILE A 85 -4.82 -7.31 4.61
N ALA A 86 -5.98 -7.67 5.13
CA ALA A 86 -7.20 -6.91 4.96
C ALA A 86 -7.71 -6.40 6.30
N THR A 87 -8.16 -5.16 6.32
CA THR A 87 -8.76 -4.54 7.51
C THR A 87 -10.04 -3.80 7.15
N LYS A 88 -10.99 -3.78 8.08
CA LYS A 88 -12.28 -3.10 7.93
C LYS A 88 -12.60 -2.33 9.21
N LYS A 89 -13.13 -1.12 9.07
CA LYS A 89 -13.53 -0.31 10.23
C LYS A 89 -14.56 -1.05 11.08
N GLY A 90 -14.41 -0.98 12.39
CA GLY A 90 -15.32 -1.57 13.35
C GLY A 90 -15.11 -1.01 14.75
N ILE A 91 -15.98 -1.43 15.67
CA ILE A 91 -15.91 -1.04 17.07
C ILE A 91 -15.09 -2.09 17.81
N LYS A 92 -14.08 -1.64 18.56
CA LYS A 92 -13.25 -2.47 19.42
C LYS A 92 -13.43 -2.06 20.87
N ASP A 93 -13.64 -3.05 21.73
CA ASP A 93 -13.59 -2.93 23.18
C ASP A 93 -12.44 -3.82 23.73
N CYS A 94 -12.55 -4.28 24.98
CA CYS A 94 -11.58 -5.19 25.58
C CYS A 94 -11.51 -6.57 24.89
N ASN A 95 -12.50 -6.92 24.06
CA ASN A 95 -12.53 -8.19 23.36
C ASN A 95 -11.64 -8.18 22.11
N ASN A 96 -11.17 -9.37 21.74
CA ASN A 96 -10.60 -9.58 20.43
C ASN A 96 -11.75 -9.63 19.41
N THR A 97 -11.75 -8.69 18.47
CA THR A 97 -12.80 -8.51 17.45
C THR A 97 -12.19 -8.57 16.06
N TRP A 98 -12.83 -9.31 15.15
CA TRP A 98 -12.36 -9.47 13.77
C TRP A 98 -13.54 -9.73 12.82
N TYR A 99 -13.31 -9.53 11.53
CA TYR A 99 -14.20 -10.00 10.48
C TYR A 99 -13.65 -11.30 9.87
N SER A 100 -14.51 -12.12 9.30
CA SER A 100 -14.10 -13.26 8.47
C SER A 100 -14.37 -12.93 7.00
N GLY A 101 -13.52 -13.39 6.09
CA GLY A 101 -13.72 -13.29 4.65
C GLY A 101 -12.94 -14.37 3.90
N ASP A 102 -13.21 -14.48 2.60
CA ASP A 102 -12.54 -15.42 1.71
C ASP A 102 -11.57 -14.67 0.81
N LEU A 103 -10.35 -15.18 0.66
CA LEU A 103 -9.40 -14.75 -0.37
C LEU A 103 -9.29 -15.78 -1.48
N LYS A 104 -9.82 -15.43 -2.65
CA LYS A 104 -9.72 -16.26 -3.86
C LYS A 104 -8.56 -15.81 -4.72
N GLU A 105 -7.73 -16.76 -5.13
CA GLU A 105 -6.79 -16.59 -6.23
C GLU A 105 -7.49 -16.95 -7.53
N ILE A 106 -7.33 -16.10 -8.55
CA ILE A 106 -8.01 -16.22 -9.83
C ILE A 106 -6.98 -16.05 -10.94
N ASP A 107 -6.94 -17.00 -11.86
CA ASP A 107 -6.08 -16.95 -13.03
C ASP A 107 -6.59 -15.93 -14.05
N LEU A 108 -5.68 -15.10 -14.55
CA LEU A 108 -5.89 -14.25 -15.71
C LEU A 108 -5.69 -15.08 -16.98
N GLN A 109 -6.80 -15.54 -17.55
CA GLN A 109 -6.80 -16.44 -18.71
C GLN A 109 -5.94 -15.92 -19.86
N GLY A 110 -5.04 -16.77 -20.36
CA GLY A 110 -4.16 -16.47 -21.48
C GLY A 110 -2.86 -15.72 -21.14
N TRP A 111 -2.68 -15.29 -19.88
CA TRP A 111 -1.50 -14.53 -19.44
C TRP A 111 -0.58 -15.29 -18.49
N GLY A 112 -1.09 -16.31 -17.81
CA GLY A 112 -0.33 -17.04 -16.78
C GLY A 112 -0.06 -16.21 -15.52
N TYR A 113 -0.81 -15.12 -15.32
CA TYR A 113 -0.78 -14.29 -14.12
C TYR A 113 -1.99 -14.57 -13.25
N THR A 114 -1.88 -14.29 -11.96
CA THR A 114 -2.99 -14.42 -11.01
C THR A 114 -3.32 -13.08 -10.38
N TYR A 115 -4.57 -12.93 -9.98
CA TYR A 115 -5.03 -11.81 -9.16
C TYR A 115 -5.90 -12.34 -8.03
N TYR A 116 -6.08 -11.53 -7.00
CA TYR A 116 -6.82 -11.94 -5.82
C TYR A 116 -8.15 -11.21 -5.71
N LYS A 117 -9.15 -11.88 -5.16
CA LYS A 117 -10.44 -11.29 -4.81
C LYS A 117 -10.78 -11.61 -3.36
N ILE A 118 -11.04 -10.56 -2.58
CA ILE A 118 -11.60 -10.66 -1.24
C ILE A 118 -13.12 -10.64 -1.35
N GLU A 119 -13.79 -11.65 -0.82
CA GLU A 119 -15.25 -11.75 -0.84
C GLU A 119 -15.82 -12.37 0.44
N LYS A 120 -17.15 -12.47 0.52
CA LYS A 120 -17.90 -13.07 1.64
C LYS A 120 -17.49 -12.57 3.02
N ILE A 121 -17.33 -11.25 3.16
CA ILE A 121 -16.98 -10.65 4.44
C ILE A 121 -18.18 -10.73 5.41
N THR A 122 -17.97 -11.34 6.56
CA THR A 122 -18.96 -11.55 7.63
C THR A 122 -18.40 -11.12 8.99
N GLY A 123 -19.28 -10.82 9.94
CA GLY A 123 -18.91 -10.34 11.27
C GLY A 123 -19.44 -8.92 11.57
N PRO A 124 -18.90 -8.25 12.61
CA PRO A 124 -17.73 -8.65 13.39
C PRO A 124 -18.01 -9.84 14.32
N MET A 125 -17.02 -10.72 14.46
CA MET A 125 -16.94 -11.76 15.49
C MET A 125 -16.13 -11.23 16.67
N SER A 126 -16.45 -11.69 17.88
CA SER A 126 -15.83 -11.18 19.11
C SER A 126 -15.67 -12.29 20.15
N THR A 127 -14.64 -12.19 21.00
CA THR A 127 -14.62 -12.90 22.28
C THR A 127 -15.74 -12.37 23.21
N ARG A 128 -16.02 -13.10 24.29
CA ARG A 128 -17.09 -12.78 25.26
C ARG A 128 -16.55 -12.51 26.68
N MET A 129 -15.50 -11.72 26.79
CA MET A 129 -14.99 -11.23 28.08
C MET A 129 -15.85 -10.05 28.56
N GLY A 130 -16.05 -9.95 29.88
CA GLY A 130 -16.73 -8.81 30.49
C GLY A 130 -15.81 -7.59 30.56
N CYS A 131 -16.14 -6.51 29.85
CA CYS A 131 -15.36 -5.27 29.89
C CYS A 131 -15.85 -4.36 31.02
N LEU A 132 -15.08 -4.23 32.10
CA LEU A 132 -15.45 -3.46 33.30
C LEU A 132 -15.64 -1.96 33.05
N ASN A 133 -14.83 -1.37 32.15
CA ASN A 133 -14.85 0.08 31.89
C ASN A 133 -15.78 0.49 30.73
N GLY A 134 -16.33 -0.46 29.99
CA GLY A 134 -17.23 -0.18 28.85
C GLY A 134 -16.62 0.62 27.69
N GLU A 135 -15.31 0.85 27.69
CA GLU A 135 -14.61 1.65 26.67
C GLU A 135 -14.74 1.03 25.26
N LYS A 136 -15.15 1.85 24.29
CA LYS A 136 -15.34 1.45 22.89
C LYS A 136 -14.69 2.49 21.98
N GLN A 137 -13.92 2.03 21.02
CA GLN A 137 -13.27 2.87 20.02
C GLN A 137 -13.51 2.35 18.61
N THR A 138 -13.63 3.27 17.65
CA THR A 138 -13.68 2.90 16.23
C THR A 138 -12.25 2.75 15.71
N THR A 139 -11.91 1.57 15.18
CA THR A 139 -10.58 1.27 14.66
C THR A 139 -10.66 0.32 13.47
N ASP A 140 -9.53 0.09 12.80
CA ASP A 140 -9.43 -0.89 11.71
C ASP A 140 -9.25 -2.29 12.32
N LEU A 141 -10.28 -3.12 12.20
CA LEU A 141 -10.26 -4.51 12.63
C LEU A 141 -9.73 -5.41 11.53
N ALA A 142 -9.04 -6.48 11.91
CA ALA A 142 -8.55 -7.47 10.95
C ALA A 142 -9.71 -8.20 10.27
N VAL A 143 -9.55 -8.47 8.97
CA VAL A 143 -10.38 -9.41 8.22
C VAL A 143 -9.56 -10.69 8.06
N ASN A 144 -9.97 -11.77 8.71
CA ASN A 144 -9.34 -13.07 8.57
C ASN A 144 -9.75 -13.69 7.23
N LEU A 145 -8.79 -13.83 6.32
CA LEU A 145 -8.95 -14.27 4.94
C LEU A 145 -8.81 -15.79 4.73
N GLY A 146 -8.55 -16.54 5.81
CA GLY A 146 -8.16 -17.94 5.74
C GLY A 146 -6.71 -18.13 5.29
N ASN A 147 -5.97 -19.01 5.96
CA ASN A 147 -4.50 -19.06 5.87
C ASN A 147 -3.93 -19.70 4.59
N LYS A 148 -4.75 -20.12 3.62
CA LYS A 148 -4.24 -20.94 2.49
C LYS A 148 -3.59 -20.12 1.37
N ASN A 149 -4.10 -18.93 1.07
CA ASN A 149 -3.71 -18.17 -0.12
C ASN A 149 -3.20 -16.76 0.19
N SER A 150 -3.17 -16.34 1.46
CA SER A 150 -2.77 -14.99 1.83
C SER A 150 -1.26 -14.77 1.71
N LEU A 151 -0.46 -15.82 1.84
CA LEU A 151 1.01 -15.78 1.76
C LEU A 151 1.49 -16.24 0.38
N SER A 152 2.10 -15.32 -0.36
CA SER A 152 2.60 -15.54 -1.72
C SER A 152 4.08 -15.18 -1.84
N ARG A 153 4.72 -15.61 -2.94
CA ARG A 153 6.13 -15.27 -3.22
C ARG A 153 6.31 -13.76 -3.44
N TYR A 154 7.44 -13.22 -3.03
CA TYR A 154 7.83 -11.88 -3.44
C TYR A 154 8.29 -11.89 -4.91
N ASN A 155 7.81 -10.95 -5.71
CA ASN A 155 8.23 -10.80 -7.11
C ASN A 155 8.03 -9.35 -7.56
N SER A 156 9.11 -8.58 -7.64
CA SER A 156 9.04 -7.15 -8.02
C SER A 156 8.70 -6.90 -9.48
N LYS A 157 8.80 -7.92 -10.34
CA LYS A 157 8.57 -7.79 -11.78
C LYS A 157 7.09 -7.70 -12.15
N LEU A 158 6.19 -8.14 -11.25
CA LEU A 158 4.75 -8.14 -11.48
C LEU A 158 4.03 -7.43 -10.34
N PRO A 159 3.02 -6.60 -10.64
CA PRO A 159 2.18 -6.01 -9.60
C PRO A 159 1.27 -7.06 -8.97
N ILE A 160 0.96 -6.89 -7.69
CA ILE A 160 -0.07 -7.68 -7.02
C ILE A 160 -1.40 -6.93 -7.18
N VAL A 161 -2.38 -7.59 -7.81
CA VAL A 161 -3.71 -7.01 -8.08
C VAL A 161 -4.74 -7.67 -7.17
N ILE A 162 -5.46 -6.86 -6.39
CA ILE A 162 -6.40 -7.33 -5.37
C ILE A 162 -7.72 -6.57 -5.49
N TYR A 163 -8.80 -7.29 -5.76
CA TYR A 163 -10.15 -6.76 -5.72
C TYR A 163 -10.72 -6.93 -4.32
N ALA A 164 -11.23 -5.84 -3.74
CA ALA A 164 -11.82 -5.85 -2.42
C ALA A 164 -13.03 -4.90 -2.36
N PRO A 165 -14.03 -5.17 -1.51
CA PRO A 165 -15.12 -4.24 -1.26
C PRO A 165 -14.60 -2.86 -0.84
N LYS A 166 -15.30 -1.79 -1.21
CA LYS A 166 -14.88 -0.39 -0.96
C LYS A 166 -14.61 -0.05 0.51
N ASP A 167 -15.24 -0.75 1.45
CA ASP A 167 -15.10 -0.54 2.89
C ASP A 167 -13.96 -1.37 3.51
N VAL A 168 -13.15 -2.03 2.69
CA VAL A 168 -12.01 -2.85 3.10
C VAL A 168 -10.72 -2.20 2.62
N LEU A 169 -9.80 -2.01 3.56
CA LEU A 169 -8.45 -1.55 3.29
C LEU A 169 -7.54 -2.77 3.11
N VAL A 170 -6.74 -2.75 2.05
CA VAL A 170 -5.78 -3.81 1.73
C VAL A 170 -4.37 -3.29 1.96
N LYS A 171 -3.55 -4.07 2.67
CA LYS A 171 -2.15 -3.80 2.97
C LYS A 171 -1.33 -5.05 2.67
N LEU A 172 -0.02 -4.90 2.48
CA LEU A 172 0.91 -6.02 2.43
C LEU A 172 1.78 -6.04 3.67
N LYS A 173 2.06 -7.23 4.17
CA LYS A 173 3.14 -7.49 5.12
C LYS A 173 4.22 -8.28 4.40
N ILE A 174 5.45 -7.79 4.43
CA ILE A 174 6.60 -8.48 3.85
C ILE A 174 7.20 -9.36 4.95
N TRP A 175 7.39 -10.64 4.64
CA TRP A 175 8.06 -11.61 5.49
C TRP A 175 9.45 -11.89 4.91
N LYS A 176 10.44 -12.05 5.78
CA LYS A 176 11.79 -12.45 5.41
C LYS A 176 12.12 -13.75 6.13
N ALA A 177 12.62 -14.74 5.39
CA ALA A 177 13.15 -15.96 5.96
C ALA A 177 14.45 -15.67 6.72
N ASP A 178 14.65 -16.40 7.82
CA ASP A 178 15.95 -16.45 8.48
C ASP A 178 16.96 -17.17 7.57
N GLU A 179 18.23 -16.79 7.67
CA GLU A 179 19.32 -17.44 6.92
C GLU A 179 19.64 -18.82 7.49
N THR A 180 19.30 -19.07 8.76
CA THR A 180 19.57 -20.33 9.45
C THR A 180 18.49 -21.38 9.19
N LEU A 181 18.92 -22.57 8.77
CA LEU A 181 18.06 -23.75 8.64
C LEU A 181 18.38 -24.72 9.77
N ASN A 182 17.34 -25.13 10.51
CA ASN A 182 17.47 -26.13 11.57
C ASN A 182 17.20 -27.53 11.00
N SER A 183 18.08 -28.47 11.31
CA SER A 183 17.87 -29.88 10.99
C SER A 183 16.91 -30.52 11.99
N ALA A 184 15.99 -31.35 11.51
CA ALA A 184 15.16 -32.18 12.37
C ALA A 184 15.99 -33.33 12.99
N VAL A 185 15.63 -33.76 14.20
CA VAL A 185 16.20 -34.95 14.86
C VAL A 185 15.25 -36.12 14.61
N SER A 186 15.75 -37.22 14.05
CA SER A 186 14.97 -38.47 13.91
C SER A 186 14.75 -39.08 15.30
N ASN A 187 13.54 -39.54 15.59
CA ASN A 187 13.19 -40.22 16.84
C ASN A 187 12.56 -41.57 16.50
N ASP A 188 13.41 -42.56 16.29
CA ASP A 188 13.06 -43.98 16.09
C ASP A 188 13.00 -44.71 17.44
#